data_AF-A0A9X9M7S7-F1
#
_entry.id   AF-A0A9X9M7S7-F1
#
_cell.length_a   1.000
_cell.length_b   1.000
_cell.length_c   1.000
_cell.angle_alpha   90.00
_cell.angle_beta   90.00
_cell.angle_gamma   90.00
#
_symmetry.space_group_name_H-M   'P 1'
#
loop_
_entity.id
_entity.type
_entity.pdbx_description
1 polymer ?
#
loop_
_entity_poly.entity_id
_entity_poly.type
_entity_poly.pdbx_seq_one_letter_code
_entity_poly.pdbx_strand_id
1 'polypeptide(L)'
;MDLNLMEANDREGDPRDLWVTLHSMGYNKALELTEACPFIIDIYADKFKPRIKAVHMEACSGQLEKAICKSVLNKGDARVMDGYENIIVHTYKRDTWITSVIENKSDNKVIIHINNELSKNCVNNRGLNIFAVEVASKSTMVCQHVMPLNERQEWIYHCVYSLVS
;
A
#
# COMPACT_ATOMS: atom_id res chain seq x y z
N MET A 1 -11.18 30.76 -1.54
CA MET A 1 -10.83 30.79 -0.11
C MET A 1 -10.72 29.35 0.31
N ASP A 2 -9.59 28.95 0.87
CA ASP A 2 -9.37 27.54 1.26
C ASP A 2 -10.31 27.15 2.41
N LEU A 3 -10.70 25.88 2.48
CA LEU A 3 -11.73 25.38 3.41
C LEU A 3 -11.40 25.73 4.87
N ASN A 4 -10.13 25.53 5.26
CA ASN A 4 -9.59 25.88 6.57
C ASN A 4 -9.67 27.39 6.88
N LEU A 5 -9.55 28.26 5.88
CA LEU A 5 -9.68 29.71 6.01
C LEU A 5 -11.14 30.15 6.05
N MET A 6 -12.06 29.40 5.46
CA MET A 6 -13.50 29.63 5.60
C MET A 6 -13.95 29.29 7.03
N GLU A 7 -13.56 28.13 7.54
CA GLU A 7 -13.90 27.67 8.90
C GLU A 7 -13.33 28.59 9.99
N ALA A 8 -12.07 29.05 9.85
CA ALA A 8 -11.45 29.94 10.83
C ALA A 8 -12.05 31.36 10.85
N ASN A 9 -12.71 31.78 9.77
CA ASN A 9 -13.33 33.10 9.67
C ASN A 9 -14.85 33.06 9.90
N ASP A 10 -15.44 31.89 10.11
CA ASP A 10 -16.86 31.77 10.43
C ASP A 10 -17.11 32.18 11.89
N ARG A 11 -17.66 33.39 12.06
CA ARG A 11 -17.97 33.96 13.38
C ARG A 11 -19.21 33.34 14.02
N GLU A 12 -20.03 32.63 13.25
CA GLU A 12 -21.24 31.94 13.71
C GLU A 12 -21.15 30.40 13.59
N GLY A 13 -20.00 29.90 13.11
CA GLY A 13 -19.73 28.47 12.92
C GLY A 13 -19.52 27.71 14.24
N ASP A 14 -19.76 26.40 14.19
CA ASP A 14 -19.58 25.53 15.33
C ASP A 14 -18.08 25.34 15.63
N PRO A 15 -17.58 25.68 16.84
CA PRO A 15 -16.18 25.50 17.20
C PRO A 15 -15.69 24.05 17.09
N ARG A 16 -16.62 23.08 17.02
CA ARG A 16 -16.31 21.66 16.80
C ARG A 16 -15.79 21.37 15.39
N ASP A 17 -16.15 22.18 14.39
CA ASP A 17 -15.72 21.97 13.00
C ASP A 17 -14.22 22.22 12.83
N LEU A 18 -13.68 23.23 13.51
CA LEU A 18 -12.24 23.50 13.54
C LEU A 18 -11.44 22.32 14.13
N TRP A 19 -12.01 21.62 15.12
CA TRP A 19 -11.37 20.44 15.69
C TRP A 19 -11.32 19.26 14.71
N VAL A 20 -12.30 19.13 13.80
CA VAL A 20 -12.27 18.11 12.74
C VAL A 20 -11.13 18.39 11.79
N THR A 21 -10.93 19.66 11.40
CA THR A 21 -9.82 20.08 10.53
C THR A 21 -8.47 19.89 11.20
N LEU A 22 -8.31 20.31 12.47
CA LEU A 22 -7.07 20.12 13.24
C LEU A 22 -6.72 18.63 13.41
N HIS A 23 -7.71 17.80 13.73
CA HIS A 23 -7.52 16.36 13.84
C HIS A 23 -7.13 15.75 12.48
N SER A 24 -7.76 16.19 11.39
CA SER A 24 -7.39 15.77 10.02
C SER A 24 -5.98 16.22 9.60
N MET A 25 -5.47 17.31 10.20
CA MET A 25 -4.08 17.76 10.04
C MET A 25 -3.09 17.01 10.95
N GLY A 26 -3.58 16.08 11.78
CA GLY A 26 -2.80 15.24 12.68
C GLY A 26 -2.51 15.83 14.06
N TYR A 27 -3.22 16.89 14.44
CA TYR A 27 -3.12 17.49 15.78
C TYR A 27 -4.12 16.87 16.76
N ASN A 28 -3.69 16.70 18.00
CA ASN A 28 -4.57 16.30 19.10
C ASN A 28 -5.29 17.51 19.74
N LYS A 29 -6.15 17.25 20.74
CA LYS A 29 -6.89 18.30 21.46
C LYS A 29 -6.02 19.23 22.32
N ALA A 30 -4.76 18.87 22.56
CA ALA A 30 -3.77 19.71 23.20
C ALA A 30 -2.95 20.54 22.19
N LEU A 31 -3.30 20.49 20.89
CA LEU A 31 -2.59 21.11 19.77
C LEU A 31 -1.17 20.55 19.56
N GLU A 32 -0.95 19.28 19.92
CA GLU A 32 0.29 18.57 19.63
C GLU A 32 0.15 17.77 18.33
N LEU A 33 1.13 17.87 17.45
CA LEU A 33 1.16 17.13 16.18
C LEU A 33 1.55 15.66 16.44
N THR A 34 0.57 14.81 16.73
CA THR A 34 0.79 13.42 17.14
C THR A 34 0.67 12.42 16.00
N GLU A 35 0.02 12.79 14.89
CA GLU A 35 -0.20 11.90 13.75
C GLU A 35 0.66 12.26 12.53
N ALA A 36 1.70 13.09 12.72
CA ALA A 36 2.76 13.26 11.74
C ALA A 36 4.05 12.60 12.25
N CYS A 37 4.62 11.69 11.45
CA CYS A 37 5.91 11.08 11.74
C CYS A 37 6.98 11.72 10.84
N PRO A 38 7.78 12.67 11.33
CA PRO A 38 8.93 13.15 10.58
C PRO A 38 9.96 12.01 10.45
N PHE A 39 10.44 11.77 9.24
CA PHE A 39 11.53 10.83 8.97
C PHE A 39 12.69 11.54 8.26
N ILE A 40 13.90 11.04 8.46
CA ILE A 40 15.12 11.52 7.80
C ILE A 40 15.56 10.44 6.81
N ILE A 41 15.87 10.84 5.58
CA ILE A 41 16.52 9.99 4.58
C ILE A 41 17.94 10.50 4.36
N ASP A 42 18.92 9.72 4.80
CA ASP A 42 20.33 9.98 4.50
C ASP A 42 20.72 9.28 3.19
N ILE A 43 21.20 10.06 2.21
CA ILE A 43 21.61 9.57 0.89
C ILE A 43 23.12 9.73 0.73
N TYR A 44 23.81 8.60 0.51
CA TYR A 44 25.25 8.55 0.29
C TYR A 44 25.56 8.18 -1.16
N ALA A 45 26.52 8.87 -1.77
CA ALA A 45 27.03 8.56 -3.11
C ALA A 45 28.55 8.80 -3.18
N ASP A 46 29.31 7.79 -3.61
CA ASP A 46 30.78 7.80 -3.55
C ASP A 46 31.45 8.73 -4.57
N LYS A 47 30.80 9.01 -5.70
CA LYS A 47 31.46 9.63 -6.89
C LYS A 47 30.87 10.96 -7.35
N PHE A 48 29.71 11.36 -6.82
CA PHE A 48 29.02 12.58 -7.23
C PHE A 48 28.12 13.10 -6.12
N LYS A 49 27.79 14.40 -6.17
CA LYS A 49 26.85 15.01 -5.25
C LYS A 49 25.42 14.75 -5.74
N PRO A 50 24.60 13.94 -5.04
CA PRO A 50 23.24 13.67 -5.46
C PRO A 50 22.40 14.95 -5.39
N ARG A 51 21.53 15.16 -6.38
CA ARG A 51 20.52 16.22 -6.36
C ARG A 51 19.17 15.56 -6.11
N ILE A 52 18.54 15.89 -4.99
CA ILE A 52 17.23 15.37 -4.61
C ILE A 52 16.18 16.36 -5.12
N LYS A 53 15.16 15.83 -5.80
CA LYS A 53 13.96 16.59 -6.18
C LYS A 53 12.75 15.77 -5.76
N ALA A 54 11.93 16.32 -4.87
CA ALA A 54 10.61 15.77 -4.61
C ALA A 54 9.79 15.91 -5.90
N VAL A 55 9.30 14.78 -6.41
CA VAL A 55 8.41 14.74 -7.57
C VAL A 55 7.09 14.13 -7.11
N HIS A 56 5.98 14.63 -7.64
CA HIS A 56 4.70 13.95 -7.52
C HIS A 56 4.87 12.54 -8.11
N MET A 57 4.32 11.51 -7.45
CA MET A 57 4.38 10.14 -7.97
C MET A 57 3.34 9.96 -9.08
N GLU A 58 3.48 10.72 -10.17
CA GLU A 58 2.80 10.44 -11.42
C GLU A 58 3.43 9.21 -12.06
N ALA A 59 2.56 8.27 -12.48
CA ALA A 59 2.85 6.98 -13.10
C ALA A 59 4.26 6.92 -13.72
N CYS A 60 5.20 6.30 -12.99
CA CYS A 60 6.59 6.16 -13.39
C CYS A 60 6.73 5.14 -14.54
N SER A 61 5.94 5.26 -15.62
CA SER A 61 5.77 4.32 -16.75
C SER A 61 5.74 2.83 -16.36
N GLY A 62 5.27 2.52 -15.14
CA GLY A 62 5.33 1.18 -14.56
C GLY A 62 6.73 0.69 -14.18
N GLN A 63 7.80 1.49 -14.27
CA GLN A 63 9.16 1.13 -13.84
C GLN A 63 9.23 0.81 -12.35
N LEU A 64 8.55 1.60 -11.51
CA LEU A 64 8.47 1.31 -10.07
C LEU A 64 7.79 -0.05 -9.84
N GLU A 65 6.66 -0.29 -10.51
CA GLU A 65 5.93 -1.55 -10.41
C GLU A 65 6.80 -2.72 -10.90
N LYS A 66 7.52 -2.58 -12.02
CA LYS A 66 8.48 -3.56 -12.51
C LYS A 66 9.60 -3.83 -11.51
N ALA A 67 10.12 -2.78 -10.86
CA ALA A 67 11.16 -2.91 -9.85
C ALA A 67 10.64 -3.62 -8.59
N ILE A 68 9.41 -3.32 -8.16
CA ILE A 68 8.74 -4.02 -7.05
C ILE A 68 8.53 -5.48 -7.42
N CYS A 69 7.93 -5.78 -8.58
CA CYS A 69 7.74 -7.13 -9.08
C CYS A 69 9.07 -7.90 -9.08
N LYS A 70 10.12 -7.33 -9.68
CA LYS A 70 11.45 -7.97 -9.71
C LYS A 70 12.03 -8.19 -8.31
N SER A 71 11.85 -7.23 -7.39
CA SER A 71 12.32 -7.36 -6.01
C SER A 71 11.60 -8.51 -5.28
N VAL A 72 10.28 -8.59 -5.42
CA VAL A 72 9.45 -9.63 -4.79
C VAL A 72 9.70 -11.00 -5.43
N LEU A 73 9.81 -11.09 -6.75
CA LEU A 73 10.17 -12.34 -7.45
C LEU A 73 11.53 -12.89 -7.00
N ASN A 74 12.48 -12.02 -6.66
CA ASN A 74 13.83 -12.42 -6.26
C ASN A 74 13.97 -12.75 -4.77
N LYS A 75 13.12 -12.17 -3.90
CA LYS A 75 13.29 -12.21 -2.44
C LYS A 75 12.11 -12.80 -1.68
N GLY A 76 10.95 -12.90 -2.32
CA GLY A 76 9.73 -13.42 -1.74
C GLY A 76 9.63 -14.93 -1.89
N ASP A 77 8.79 -15.53 -1.05
CA ASP A 77 8.46 -16.93 -1.13
C ASP A 77 7.46 -17.14 -2.27
N ALA A 78 7.76 -18.09 -3.16
CA ALA A 78 6.91 -18.45 -4.29
C ALA A 78 6.00 -19.62 -3.92
N ARG A 79 4.69 -19.45 -4.11
CA ARG A 79 3.69 -20.50 -3.94
C ARG A 79 2.80 -20.60 -5.16
N VAL A 80 2.65 -21.79 -5.72
CA VAL A 80 1.67 -22.08 -6.79
C VAL A 80 0.27 -21.97 -6.20
N MET A 81 -0.65 -21.33 -6.93
CA MET A 81 -2.03 -21.21 -6.52
C MET A 81 -2.73 -22.58 -6.60
N ASP A 82 -3.48 -22.95 -5.56
CA ASP A 82 -4.10 -24.26 -5.46
C ASP A 82 -5.01 -24.53 -6.68
N GLY A 83 -4.74 -25.62 -7.40
CA GLY A 83 -5.47 -25.99 -8.63
C GLY A 83 -5.01 -25.30 -9.92
N TYR A 84 -4.02 -24.40 -9.87
CA TYR A 84 -3.57 -23.61 -11.03
C TYR A 84 -2.05 -23.52 -11.13
N GLU A 85 -1.44 -24.52 -11.78
CA GLU A 85 0.03 -24.66 -11.91
C GLU A 85 0.74 -23.46 -12.57
N ASN A 86 0.03 -22.73 -13.45
CA ASN A 86 0.58 -21.61 -14.19
C ASN A 86 0.49 -20.26 -13.44
N ILE A 87 -0.15 -20.23 -12.27
CA ILE A 87 -0.32 -19.01 -11.49
C ILE A 87 0.48 -19.14 -10.20
N ILE A 88 1.46 -18.25 -10.03
CA ILE A 88 2.36 -18.26 -8.87
C ILE A 88 2.18 -16.96 -8.10
N VAL A 89 1.94 -17.09 -6.81
CA VAL A 89 1.91 -15.96 -5.88
C VAL A 89 3.26 -15.88 -5.19
N HIS A 90 3.93 -14.74 -5.34
CA HIS A 90 5.17 -14.41 -4.68
C HIS A 90 4.88 -13.48 -3.52
N THR A 91 5.20 -13.88 -2.30
CA THR A 91 4.94 -13.08 -1.10
C THR A 91 6.25 -12.72 -0.42
N TYR A 92 6.57 -11.44 -0.37
CA TYR A 92 7.71 -10.94 0.36
C TYR A 92 7.25 -10.31 1.67
N LYS A 93 7.54 -11.01 2.77
CA LYS A 93 7.15 -10.62 4.13
C LYS A 93 8.33 -10.02 4.89
N ARG A 94 8.06 -8.91 5.56
CA ARG A 94 8.90 -8.28 6.58
C ARG A 94 8.07 -8.07 7.84
N ASP A 95 8.73 -7.67 8.92
CA ASP A 95 8.07 -7.51 10.23
C ASP A 95 6.97 -6.44 10.22
N THR A 96 7.11 -5.44 9.34
CA THR A 96 6.24 -4.26 9.27
C THR A 96 5.39 -4.18 8.01
N TRP A 97 5.63 -5.05 7.01
CA TRP A 97 4.85 -5.03 5.76
C TRP A 97 4.97 -6.34 4.98
N ILE A 98 3.98 -6.58 4.13
CA ILE A 98 3.92 -7.70 3.18
C ILE A 98 3.62 -7.14 1.80
N THR A 99 4.35 -7.57 0.79
CA THR A 99 3.98 -7.32 -0.62
C THR A 99 3.79 -8.65 -1.32
N SER A 100 2.64 -8.80 -1.99
CA SER A 100 2.33 -9.96 -2.80
C SER A 100 2.28 -9.57 -4.29
N VAL A 101 2.92 -10.39 -5.13
CA VAL A 101 2.95 -10.26 -6.59
C VAL A 101 2.42 -11.54 -7.19
N ILE A 102 1.57 -11.41 -8.21
CA ILE A 102 1.08 -12.56 -8.96
C ILE A 102 1.87 -12.63 -10.27
N GLU A 103 2.40 -13.81 -10.55
CA GLU A 103 3.01 -14.17 -11.82
C GLU A 103 2.05 -15.10 -12.58
N ASN A 104 1.62 -14.66 -13.77
CA ASN A 104 0.82 -15.45 -14.69
C ASN A 104 1.71 -16.01 -15.80
N LYS A 105 1.99 -17.31 -15.74
CA LYS A 105 2.76 -18.04 -16.76
C LYS A 105 1.90 -18.60 -17.89
N SER A 106 0.58 -18.45 -17.83
CA SER A 106 -0.32 -18.93 -18.89
C SER A 106 -0.34 -17.98 -20.09
N ASP A 107 -0.90 -18.47 -21.20
CA ASP A 107 -1.10 -17.68 -22.44
C ASP A 107 -2.37 -16.83 -22.39
N ASN A 108 -3.19 -16.98 -21.35
CA ASN A 108 -4.44 -16.25 -21.18
C ASN A 108 -4.32 -15.23 -20.05
N LYS A 109 -5.08 -14.13 -20.20
CA LYS A 109 -5.32 -13.21 -19.10
C LYS A 109 -6.13 -13.91 -18.01
N VAL A 110 -5.82 -13.64 -16.74
CA VAL A 110 -6.57 -14.17 -15.60
C VAL A 110 -7.09 -13.06 -14.71
N ILE A 111 -8.24 -13.29 -14.09
CA ILE A 111 -8.78 -12.42 -13.04
C ILE A 111 -8.75 -13.22 -11.76
N ILE A 112 -7.96 -12.77 -10.79
CA ILE A 112 -7.77 -13.45 -9.52
C ILE A 112 -8.52 -12.67 -8.46
N HIS A 113 -9.40 -13.35 -7.76
CA HIS A 113 -10.09 -12.90 -6.58
C HIS A 113 -9.19 -13.06 -5.36
N ILE A 114 -9.09 -12.01 -4.56
CA ILE A 114 -8.27 -11.94 -3.37
C ILE A 114 -9.18 -11.68 -2.18
N ASN A 115 -9.12 -12.56 -1.19
CA ASN A 115 -9.88 -12.45 0.04
C ASN A 115 -8.93 -12.37 1.25
N ASN A 116 -8.97 -11.23 1.95
CA ASN A 116 -8.22 -10.95 3.17
C ASN A 116 -9.10 -10.90 4.44
N GLU A 117 -10.38 -11.31 4.40
CA GLU A 117 -11.32 -11.18 5.53
C GLU A 117 -10.86 -11.86 6.82
N LEU A 118 -10.05 -12.91 6.71
CA LEU A 118 -9.48 -13.61 7.86
C LEU A 118 -8.22 -12.95 8.40
N SER A 119 -7.72 -11.90 7.74
CA SER A 119 -6.61 -11.09 8.25
C SER A 119 -7.07 -10.25 9.45
N LYS A 120 -6.20 -10.09 10.45
CA LYS A 120 -6.47 -9.32 11.66
C LYS A 120 -5.43 -8.23 11.84
N ASN A 121 -5.88 -7.04 12.22
CA ASN A 121 -5.04 -5.86 12.40
C ASN A 121 -4.21 -5.55 11.13
N CYS A 122 -4.80 -5.69 9.94
CA CYS A 122 -4.15 -5.44 8.66
C CYS A 122 -4.88 -4.33 7.90
N VAL A 123 -4.13 -3.50 7.20
CA VAL A 123 -4.62 -2.59 6.17
C VAL A 123 -3.90 -2.89 4.86
N ASN A 124 -4.60 -2.78 3.73
CA ASN A 124 -4.02 -2.98 2.41
C ASN A 124 -4.21 -1.76 1.52
N ASN A 125 -3.34 -1.60 0.52
CA ASN A 125 -3.35 -0.48 -0.41
C ASN A 125 -4.57 -0.43 -1.36
N ARG A 126 -5.44 -1.44 -1.36
CA ARG A 126 -6.69 -1.47 -2.15
C ARG A 126 -7.88 -0.92 -1.37
N GLY A 127 -7.77 -0.77 -0.05
CA GLY A 127 -8.85 -0.26 0.81
C GLY A 127 -10.05 -1.20 0.94
N LEU A 128 -9.94 -2.45 0.45
CA LEU A 128 -11.01 -3.45 0.46
C LEU A 128 -10.46 -4.77 1.00
N ASN A 129 -11.27 -5.51 1.76
CA ASN A 129 -10.89 -6.85 2.22
C ASN A 129 -10.97 -7.89 1.10
N ILE A 130 -11.91 -7.69 0.18
CA ILE A 130 -12.15 -8.56 -0.98
C ILE A 130 -12.08 -7.71 -2.25
N PHE A 131 -11.30 -8.14 -3.23
CA PHE A 131 -11.17 -7.47 -4.52
C PHE A 131 -10.66 -8.43 -5.60
N ALA A 132 -10.69 -8.00 -6.86
CA ALA A 132 -10.15 -8.75 -7.99
C ALA A 132 -8.98 -8.00 -8.63
N VAL A 133 -7.98 -8.76 -9.10
CA VAL A 133 -6.83 -8.25 -9.84
C VAL A 133 -6.74 -8.98 -11.18
N GLU A 134 -6.66 -8.20 -12.24
CA GLU A 134 -6.47 -8.71 -13.60
C GLU A 134 -4.97 -8.80 -13.92
N VAL A 135 -4.50 -9.98 -14.35
CA VAL A 135 -3.09 -10.22 -14.68
C VAL A 135 -3.00 -10.70 -16.12
N ALA A 136 -2.32 -9.92 -16.97
CA ALA A 136 -2.12 -10.24 -18.38
C ALA A 136 -1.33 -11.55 -18.55
N SER A 137 -1.44 -12.17 -19.73
CA SER A 137 -0.68 -13.37 -20.05
C SER A 137 0.82 -13.11 -20.00
N LYS A 138 1.60 -14.11 -19.56
CA LYS A 138 3.07 -14.04 -19.44
C LYS A 138 3.57 -12.77 -18.72
N SER A 139 2.86 -12.33 -17.67
CA SER A 139 3.14 -11.08 -16.98
C SER A 139 3.11 -11.24 -15.46
N THR A 140 3.57 -10.19 -14.77
CA THR A 140 3.54 -10.10 -13.31
C THR A 140 2.86 -8.80 -12.90
N MET A 141 2.03 -8.85 -11.87
CA MET A 141 1.37 -7.66 -11.32
C MET A 141 1.46 -7.64 -9.80
N VAL A 142 1.64 -6.44 -9.25
CA VAL A 142 1.52 -6.24 -7.79
C VAL A 142 0.06 -6.44 -7.39
N CYS A 143 -0.17 -7.47 -6.57
CA CYS A 143 -1.50 -7.76 -6.06
C CYS A 143 -1.88 -6.74 -4.98
N GLN A 144 -1.09 -6.72 -3.91
CA GLN A 144 -1.33 -5.88 -2.75
C GLN A 144 -0.06 -5.61 -1.94
N HIS A 145 -0.07 -4.48 -1.25
CA HIS A 145 0.79 -4.16 -0.12
C HIS A 145 -0.07 -4.17 1.14
N VAL A 146 0.40 -4.85 2.18
CA VAL A 146 -0.31 -5.01 3.45
C VAL A 146 0.61 -4.57 4.59
N MET A 147 0.05 -3.83 5.54
CA MET A 147 0.74 -3.32 6.73
C MET A 147 -0.15 -3.54 7.96
N PRO A 148 0.39 -3.54 9.17
CA PRO A 148 -0.43 -3.53 10.37
C PRO A 148 -1.29 -2.25 10.42
N LEU A 149 -2.55 -2.36 10.79
CA LEU A 149 -3.41 -1.19 11.04
C LEU A 149 -2.94 -0.45 12.31
N ASN A 150 -2.52 -1.21 13.31
CA ASN A 150 -1.92 -0.71 14.55
C ASN A 150 -0.63 -1.49 14.83
N GLU A 151 0.51 -0.82 14.70
CA GLU A 151 1.85 -1.39 14.90
C GLU A 151 2.11 -1.86 16.33
N ARG A 152 1.33 -1.40 17.31
CA ARG A 152 1.46 -1.79 18.73
C ARG A 152 0.74 -3.09 19.07
N GLN A 153 0.03 -3.67 18.11
CA GLN A 153 -0.73 -4.91 18.26
C GLN A 153 -0.18 -5.98 17.32
N GLU A 154 -0.34 -7.25 17.70
CA GLU A 154 -0.05 -8.36 16.79
C GLU A 154 -0.93 -8.25 15.54
N TRP A 155 -0.38 -8.65 14.39
CA TRP A 155 -1.08 -8.67 13.11
C TRP A 155 -0.95 -10.03 12.45
N ILE A 156 -2.07 -10.51 11.92
CA ILE A 156 -2.17 -11.84 11.30
C ILE A 156 -2.56 -11.63 9.85
N TYR A 157 -1.64 -11.95 8.94
CA TYR A 157 -1.92 -11.95 7.52
C TYR A 157 -2.44 -13.31 7.07
N HIS A 158 -3.69 -13.32 6.59
CA HIS A 158 -4.33 -14.50 6.01
C HIS A 158 -5.05 -14.10 4.72
N CYS A 159 -4.44 -14.45 3.59
CA CYS A 159 -4.94 -14.13 2.27
C CYS A 159 -5.21 -15.40 1.46
N VAL A 160 -6.40 -15.48 0.88
CA VAL A 160 -6.81 -16.57 -0.01
C VAL A 160 -6.93 -16.03 -1.44
N TYR A 161 -6.40 -16.81 -2.38
CA TYR A 161 -6.42 -16.50 -3.81
C TYR A 161 -7.29 -17.53 -4.54
N SER A 162 -8.19 -17.06 -5.41
CA SER A 162 -9.00 -17.93 -6.27
C SER A 162 -9.21 -17.28 -7.63
N LEU A 163 -9.49 -18.06 -8.68
CA LEU A 163 -9.89 -17.48 -9.97
C LEU A 163 -11.34 -16.99 -9.90
N VAL A 164 -11.62 -15.89 -10.58
CA VAL A 164 -12.99 -15.47 -10.85
C VAL A 164 -13.53 -16.34 -11.98
N SER A 165 -14.60 -17.09 -11.69
CA SER A 165 -15.34 -17.90 -12.67
C SER A 165 -16.21 -17.03 -13.57
#